data_AF-X0TXT6-F1
#
_entry.id   AF-X0TXT6-F1
#
_cell.length_a   1.000
_cell.length_b   1.000
_cell.length_c   1.000
_cell.angle_alpha   90.00
_cell.angle_beta   90.00
_cell.angle_gamma   90.00
#
_symmetry.space_group_name_H-M   'P 1'
#
loop_
_entity.id
_entity.type
_entity.pdbx_description
1 polymer ?
#
loop_
_entity_poly.entity_id
_entity_poly.type
_entity_poly.pdbx_seq_one_letter_code
_entity_poly.pdbx_strand_id
1 'polypeptide(L)'
;VASLARTTGKKPAILPNLGGTLPNEVFADTLGLPTLWVPHSYPACSQHAPDEHLLASVVSEGLQMMAGLFWDLGDDAPTARRAAPAAAGAAL
;
A
#
# COMPACT_ATOMS: atom_id res chain seq x y z
N VAL A 1 1.74 -1.93 -9.24
CA VAL A 1 0.53 -1.68 -10.08
C VAL A 1 0.05 -2.92 -10.82
N ALA A 2 0.91 -3.60 -11.60
CA ALA A 2 0.52 -4.80 -12.35
C ALA A 2 -0.05 -5.93 -11.48
N SER A 3 0.53 -6.17 -10.30
CA SER A 3 0.04 -7.15 -9.32
C SER A 3 -1.44 -6.95 -8.98
N LEU A 4 -1.78 -5.81 -8.36
CA LEU A 4 -3.17 -5.48 -7.99
C LEU A 4 -4.13 -5.49 -9.18
N ALA A 5 -3.69 -5.05 -10.36
CA ALA A 5 -4.52 -5.06 -11.56
C ALA A 5 -4.87 -6.49 -12.02
N ARG A 6 -3.90 -7.41 -11.99
CA ARG A 6 -4.14 -8.84 -12.30
C ARG A 6 -5.02 -9.50 -11.25
N THR A 7 -4.77 -9.23 -9.97
CA THR A 7 -5.51 -9.83 -8.85
C THR A 7 -6.98 -9.42 -8.84
N THR A 8 -7.27 -8.14 -9.09
CA THR A 8 -8.64 -7.60 -9.00
C THR A 8 -9.36 -7.53 -10.35
N GLY A 9 -8.63 -7.63 -11.47
CA GLY A 9 -9.17 -7.36 -12.81
C GLY A 9 -9.54 -5.90 -13.06
N LYS A 10 -9.15 -4.97 -12.16
CA LYS A 10 -9.49 -3.55 -12.21
C LYS A 10 -8.25 -2.69 -12.41
N LYS A 11 -8.42 -1.50 -12.99
CA LYS A 11 -7.35 -0.50 -13.08
C LYS A 11 -7.17 0.17 -11.70
N PRO A 12 -6.02 0.04 -11.01
CA PRO A 12 -5.80 0.69 -9.72
C PRO A 12 -5.72 2.21 -9.90
N ALA A 13 -6.36 2.95 -8.99
CA ALA A 13 -6.13 4.39 -8.85
C ALA A 13 -4.82 4.61 -8.10
N ILE A 14 -3.96 5.49 -8.61
CA ILE A 14 -2.70 5.88 -7.96
C ILE A 14 -2.84 7.33 -7.54
N LEU A 15 -2.78 7.56 -6.24
CA LEU A 15 -2.88 8.89 -5.64
C LEU A 15 -1.53 9.22 -4.99
N PRO A 16 -1.02 10.45 -5.16
CA PRO A 16 0.24 10.86 -4.53
C PRO A 16 0.12 11.00 -3.01
N ASN A 17 -1.09 11.22 -2.50
CA ASN A 17 -1.43 11.31 -1.09
C ASN A 17 -2.90 10.93 -0.86
N LEU A 18 -3.25 10.71 0.40
CA LEU A 18 -4.62 10.49 0.85
C LEU A 18 -4.90 11.40 2.06
N GLY A 19 -6.17 11.75 2.28
CA GLY A 19 -6.55 12.46 3.51
C GLY A 19 -6.30 11.59 4.75
N GLY A 20 -5.84 12.23 5.82
CA GLY A 20 -5.44 11.55 7.07
C GLY A 20 -3.92 11.53 7.25
N THR A 21 -3.48 11.02 8.39
CA THR A 21 -2.05 10.97 8.74
C THR A 21 -1.71 9.58 9.24
N LEU A 22 -0.59 9.03 8.79
CA LEU A 22 0.09 7.89 9.40
C LEU A 22 1.55 8.29 9.61
N PRO A 23 2.27 7.68 10.57
CA PRO A 23 3.69 7.94 10.81
C PRO A 23 4.58 7.29 9.71
N ASN A 24 4.32 7.60 8.43
CA ASN A 24 4.98 7.00 7.28
C ASN A 24 6.43 7.49 7.09
N GLU A 25 6.74 8.70 7.55
CA GLU A 25 8.07 9.34 7.49
C GLU A 25 9.17 8.43 8.05
N VAL A 26 8.90 7.72 9.14
CA VAL A 26 9.88 6.81 9.76
C VAL A 26 10.31 5.72 8.78
N PHE A 27 9.39 5.19 7.98
CA PHE A 27 9.72 4.15 7.00
C PHE A 27 10.29 4.75 5.72
N ALA A 28 9.64 5.78 5.18
CA ALA A 28 10.00 6.36 3.89
C ALA A 28 11.34 7.12 3.95
N ASP A 29 11.54 7.96 4.97
CA ASP A 29 12.64 8.91 5.00
C ASP A 29 13.73 8.50 5.98
N THR A 30 13.36 8.08 7.20
CA THR A 30 14.36 7.67 8.20
C THR A 30 15.03 6.35 7.81
N LEU A 31 14.24 5.36 7.37
CA LEU A 31 14.75 4.05 6.94
C LEU A 31 15.02 3.95 5.43
N GLY A 32 14.58 4.92 4.63
CA GLY A 32 14.76 4.90 3.18
C GLY A 32 14.02 3.76 2.46
N LEU A 33 12.95 3.23 3.06
CA LEU A 33 12.23 2.08 2.53
C LEU A 33 11.14 2.51 1.55
N PRO A 34 10.93 1.78 0.44
CA PRO A 34 9.77 1.98 -0.41
C PRO A 34 8.48 1.79 0.40
N THR A 35 7.62 2.81 0.43
CA THR A 35 6.33 2.77 1.12
C THR A 35 5.19 2.85 0.10
N LEU A 36 4.17 2.01 0.28
CA LEU A 36 2.94 1.99 -0.52
C LEU A 36 1.75 1.87 0.41
N TRP A 37 0.71 2.66 0.17
CA TRP A 37 -0.57 2.50 0.86
C TRP A 37 -1.56 1.77 -0.03
N VAL A 38 -2.19 0.74 0.53
CA VAL A 38 -3.23 -0.05 -0.13
C VAL A 38 -4.49 0.03 0.75
N PRO A 39 -5.53 0.78 0.34
CA PRO A 39 -6.72 0.97 1.16
C PRO A 39 -7.62 -0.28 1.18
N HIS A 40 -8.13 -0.61 2.37
CA HIS A 40 -9.04 -1.74 2.63
C HIS A 40 -10.38 -1.29 3.23
N SER A 41 -10.72 -0.03 3.01
CA SER A 41 -11.92 0.62 3.53
C SER A 41 -12.56 1.47 2.44
N TYR A 42 -13.57 2.25 2.80
CA TYR A 42 -14.31 3.09 1.88
C TYR A 42 -14.80 4.37 2.60
N PRO A 43 -15.09 5.47 1.87
CA PRO A 43 -15.32 6.78 2.50
C PRO A 43 -16.46 6.87 3.52
N ALA A 44 -17.48 6.00 3.44
CA ALA A 44 -18.66 6.03 4.31
C ALA A 44 -18.63 4.96 5.43
N CYS A 45 -17.45 4.42 5.74
CA CYS A 45 -17.27 3.45 6.82
C CYS A 45 -17.49 4.01 8.23
N SER A 46 -17.72 5.32 8.38
CA SER A 46 -17.85 6.00 9.68
C SER A 46 -16.63 5.83 10.59
N GLN A 47 -15.43 5.84 10.01
CA GLN A 47 -14.18 5.80 10.78
C GLN A 47 -14.16 6.91 11.84
N HIS A 48 -13.89 6.52 13.10
CA HIS A 48 -13.90 7.41 14.27
C HIS A 48 -15.27 8.01 14.59
N ALA A 49 -16.37 7.35 14.22
CA ALA A 49 -17.74 7.77 14.54
C ALA A 49 -18.62 6.57 14.95
N PRO A 50 -19.83 6.80 15.52
CA PRO A 50 -20.79 5.73 15.78
C PRO A 50 -21.16 4.95 14.51
N ASP A 51 -21.53 3.69 14.69
CA ASP A 51 -21.87 2.75 13.61
C ASP A 51 -20.73 2.60 12.56
N GLU A 52 -19.48 2.66 13.04
CA GLU A 52 -18.31 2.27 12.24
C GLU A 52 -18.48 0.83 11.73
N HIS A 53 -18.33 0.65 10.43
CA HIS A 53 -18.62 -0.62 9.79
C HIS A 53 -17.83 -0.83 8.51
N LEU A 54 -17.90 -2.06 8.02
CA LEU A 54 -17.14 -2.51 6.88
C LEU A 54 -18.01 -3.40 5.98
N LEU A 55 -17.92 -3.18 4.67
CA LEU A 55 -18.65 -3.99 3.70
C LEU A 55 -17.91 -5.31 3.48
N ALA A 56 -18.61 -6.44 3.60
CA ALA A 56 -18.02 -7.77 3.37
C ALA A 56 -17.35 -7.89 1.99
N SER A 57 -17.89 -7.23 0.97
CA SER A 57 -17.30 -7.17 -0.37
C SER A 57 -15.95 -6.44 -0.40
N VAL A 58 -15.82 -5.33 0.33
CA VAL A 58 -14.57 -4.56 0.45
C VAL A 58 -13.51 -5.38 1.17
N VAL A 59 -13.87 -6.08 2.26
CA VAL A 59 -12.93 -6.97 2.95
C VAL A 59 -12.45 -8.10 2.05
N SER A 60 -13.39 -8.70 1.31
CA SER A 60 -13.10 -9.83 0.43
C SER A 60 -12.13 -9.43 -0.68
N GLU A 61 -12.35 -8.28 -1.32
CA GLU A 61 -11.41 -7.74 -2.31
C GLU A 61 -10.08 -7.34 -1.67
N GLY A 62 -10.11 -6.74 -0.48
CA GLY A 62 -8.91 -6.37 0.26
C GLY A 62 -8.00 -7.54 0.57
N LEU A 63 -8.60 -8.65 1.03
CA LEU A 63 -7.89 -9.89 1.28
C LEU A 63 -7.25 -10.44 0.00
N GLN A 64 -8.00 -10.44 -1.11
CA GLN A 64 -7.48 -10.89 -2.41
C GLN A 64 -6.30 -10.02 -2.85
N MET A 65 -6.44 -8.69 -2.77
CA MET A 65 -5.39 -7.72 -3.13
C MET A 65 -4.09 -7.99 -2.38
N MET A 66 -4.15 -8.13 -1.04
CA MET A 66 -2.94 -8.32 -0.24
C MET A 66 -2.34 -9.72 -0.41
N ALA A 67 -3.17 -10.76 -0.57
CA ALA A 67 -2.68 -12.10 -0.86
C ALA A 67 -1.91 -12.14 -2.20
N GLY A 68 -2.47 -11.54 -3.26
CA GLY A 68 -1.81 -11.43 -4.56
C GLY A 68 -0.54 -10.57 -4.51
N LEU A 69 -0.58 -9.43 -3.81
CA LEU A 69 0.59 -8.57 -3.67
C LEU A 69 1.74 -9.26 -2.93
N PHE A 70 1.46 -9.93 -1.82
CA PHE A 70 2.50 -10.63 -1.07
C PHE A 70 3.04 -11.85 -1.81
N TRP A 71 2.19 -12.56 -2.56
CA TRP A 71 2.64 -13.63 -3.45
C TRP A 71 3.64 -13.10 -4.47
N ASP A 72 3.27 -12.07 -5.23
CA ASP A 72 4.12 -11.49 -6.28
C ASP A 72 5.43 -10.92 -5.70
N LEU A 73 5.38 -10.26 -4.53
CA LEU A 73 6.58 -9.77 -3.84
C LEU A 73 7.54 -10.90 -3.42
N GLY A 74 6.98 -12.05 -3.03
CA GLY A 74 7.77 -13.23 -2.66
C GLY A 74 8.43 -13.89 -3.87
N ASP A 75 7.70 -14.00 -4.98
CA ASP A 75 8.19 -14.59 -6.24
C ASP A 75 9.27 -13.69 -6.89
N ASP A 76 9.08 -12.37 -6.83
CA ASP A 76 10.03 -11.37 -7.36
C ASP A 76 11.16 -11.00 -6.37
N ALA A 77 11.17 -11.54 -5.15
CA ALA A 77 12.09 -11.15 -4.07
C ALA A 77 13.60 -11.13 -4.43
N PRO A 78 14.14 -12.01 -5.30
CA PRO A 78 15.54 -11.93 -5.72
C PRO A 78 15.90 -10.65 -6.49
N THR A 79 14.92 -9.98 -7.12
CA THR A 79 15.13 -8.77 -7.92
C THR A 79 14.98 -7.48 -7.11
N ALA A 80 14.08 -7.45 -6.12
CA ALA A 80 13.79 -6.27 -5.31
C ALA A 80 14.95 -5.83 -4.40
N ARG A 81 15.77 -6.77 -3.89
CA ARG A 81 16.93 -6.46 -3.03
C ARG A 81 18.07 -5.74 -3.77
N ARG A 82 18.07 -5.72 -5.12
CA ARG A 82 19.18 -5.15 -5.92
C ARG A 82 19.08 -3.65 -6.18
N ALA A 83 17.96 -3.03 -5.87
CA ALA A 83 17.70 -1.61 -6.10
C ALA A 83 17.61 -0.84 -4.77
N ALA A 84 18.61 -0.96 -3.90
CA ALA A 84 18.79 0.06 -2.87
C ALA A 84 19.22 1.36 -3.57
N PRO A 85 18.53 2.49 -3.36
CA PRO A 85 19.01 3.76 -3.90
C PRO A 85 20.36 4.09 -3.25
N ALA A 86 21.31 4.59 -4.04
CA ALA A 86 22.52 5.19 -3.51
C ALA A 86 22.10 6.29 -2.53
N ALA A 87 22.65 6.23 -1.31
CA ALA A 87 22.41 7.23 -0.28
C ALA A 87 22.56 8.63 -0.88
N ALA A 88 21.45 9.39 -0.93
CA ALA A 88 21.52 10.81 -1.25
C ALA A 88 22.34 11.46 -0.15
N GLY A 89 23.51 11.98 -0.53
CA GLY A 89 24.49 12.54 0.37
C GLY A 89 23.89 13.61 1.27
N ALA A 90 24.34 13.61 2.52
CA ALA A 90 24.28 14.77 3.39
C ALA A 90 24.80 16.00 2.62
N ALA A 91 23.90 16.91 2.32
CA ALA A 91 24.23 18.28 1.94
C ALA A 91 23.69 19.19 3.03
N LEU A 92 24.62 20.03 3.51
CA LEU A 92 24.53 21.02 4.57
C LEU A 92 23.34 21.99 4.42
#